data_AF-A0A645HKP0-F1
#
_entry.id   AF-A0A645HKP0-F1
#
_cell.length_a   1.000
_cell.length_b   1.000
_cell.length_c   1.000
_cell.angle_alpha   90.00
_cell.angle_beta   90.00
_cell.angle_gamma   90.00
#
_symmetry.space_group_name_H-M   'P 1'
#
loop_
_entity.id
_entity.type
_entity.pdbx_description
1 polymer ?
#
loop_
_entity_poly.entity_id
_entity_poly.type
_entity_poly.pdbx_seq_one_letter_code
_entity_poly.pdbx_strand_id
1 'polypeptide(L)'
;MNAHCECDKCSGKAVLWMKGDEIIRVTARKDQFDEVQDWICNDCRFHKKDLKLWTVEGPRHIDRHSVISLNHYEKPENMISMLNNPDAKELSPKDEEKSRKGIDENFLLM
;
A
#
# COMPACT_ATOMS: atom_id res chain seq x y z
N MET A 1 -3.59 -4.12 -5.22
CA MET A 1 -4.27 -3.33 -4.18
C MET A 1 -5.75 -3.24 -4.47
N ASN A 2 -6.60 -3.25 -3.45
CA ASN A 2 -8.01 -2.87 -3.60
C ASN A 2 -8.09 -1.36 -3.74
N ALA A 3 -8.84 -0.91 -4.74
CA ALA A 3 -9.10 0.51 -4.96
C ALA A 3 -10.53 0.71 -5.46
N HIS A 4 -11.00 1.93 -5.36
CA HIS A 4 -12.23 2.37 -6.01
C HIS A 4 -11.99 3.68 -6.76
N CYS A 5 -12.73 3.87 -7.85
CA CYS A 5 -12.77 5.11 -8.59
C CYS A 5 -14.21 5.59 -8.68
N GLU A 6 -14.39 6.91 -8.80
CA GLU A 6 -15.69 7.48 -9.08
C GLU A 6 -15.97 7.35 -10.59
N CYS A 7 -17.07 6.66 -10.93
CA CYS A 7 -17.49 6.42 -12.30
C CYS A 7 -19.01 6.30 -12.36
N ASP A 8 -19.64 7.00 -13.30
CA ASP A 8 -21.10 6.96 -13.46
C ASP A 8 -21.59 5.67 -14.11
N LYS A 9 -20.71 4.95 -14.81
CA LYS A 9 -21.08 3.78 -15.63
C LYS A 9 -20.97 2.45 -14.88
N CYS A 10 -20.08 2.34 -13.89
CA CYS A 10 -19.81 1.10 -13.17
C CYS A 10 -19.63 1.34 -11.68
N SER A 11 -19.62 0.30 -10.85
CA SER A 11 -19.39 0.43 -9.40
C SER A 11 -18.00 0.97 -9.04
N GLY A 12 -17.07 1.01 -10.01
CA GLY A 12 -15.77 1.65 -9.86
C GLY A 12 -14.79 0.88 -8.97
N LYS A 13 -15.21 -0.25 -8.40
CA LYS A 13 -14.41 -1.12 -7.53
C LYS A 13 -13.53 -2.04 -8.37
N ALA A 14 -12.22 -1.93 -8.19
CA ALA A 14 -11.27 -2.73 -8.93
C ALA A 14 -10.08 -3.16 -8.06
N VAL A 15 -9.29 -4.06 -8.63
CA VAL A 15 -7.97 -4.45 -8.15
C VAL A 15 -6.94 -3.81 -9.07
N LEU A 16 -6.11 -2.94 -8.50
CA LEU A 16 -4.99 -2.30 -9.18
C LEU A 16 -3.73 -3.15 -9.03
N TRP A 17 -3.09 -3.41 -10.16
CA TRP A 17 -1.77 -4.02 -10.24
C TRP A 17 -0.78 -2.89 -10.50
N MET A 18 -0.05 -2.53 -9.45
CA MET A 18 0.90 -1.43 -9.48
C MET A 18 2.33 -1.96 -9.44
N LYS A 19 3.24 -1.23 -10.09
CA LYS A 19 4.69 -1.40 -9.94
C LYS A 19 5.25 -0.04 -9.58
N GLY A 20 5.66 0.12 -8.32
CA GLY A 20 5.92 1.45 -7.77
C GLY A 20 4.67 2.31 -7.89
N ASP A 21 4.81 3.48 -8.50
CA ASP A 21 3.74 4.47 -8.64
C ASP A 21 2.97 4.36 -9.97
N GLU A 22 3.21 3.30 -10.76
CA GLU A 22 2.53 3.12 -12.04
C GLU A 22 1.50 1.99 -11.99
N ILE A 23 0.31 2.24 -12.54
CA ILE A 23 -0.73 1.22 -12.72
C ILE A 23 -0.46 0.45 -14.02
N ILE A 24 -0.07 -0.82 -13.90
CA ILE A 24 0.15 -1.70 -15.04
C ILE A 24 -1.17 -2.27 -15.55
N ARG A 25 -2.04 -2.70 -14.63
CA ARG A 25 -3.29 -3.38 -14.97
C ARG A 25 -4.38 -3.08 -13.96
N VAL A 26 -5.60 -2.92 -14.47
CA VAL A 26 -6.83 -2.84 -13.68
C VAL A 26 -7.66 -4.09 -13.95
N THR A 27 -8.04 -4.81 -12.89
CA THR A 27 -8.90 -6.00 -12.98
C THR A 27 -10.12 -5.86 -12.07
N ALA A 28 -11.22 -6.50 -12.41
CA ALA A 28 -12.40 -6.53 -11.54
C ALA A 28 -12.09 -7.29 -10.23
N ARG A 29 -12.81 -6.98 -9.15
CA ARG A 29 -12.74 -7.75 -7.92
C ARG A 29 -13.39 -9.12 -8.16
N LYS A 30 -12.70 -10.15 -7.70
CA LYS A 30 -13.16 -11.53 -7.78
C LYS A 30 -13.44 -12.09 -6.39
N ASP A 31 -14.41 -13.00 -6.32
CA ASP A 31 -14.75 -13.73 -5.11
C ASP A 31 -13.88 -15.00 -4.93
N GLN A 32 -14.27 -15.83 -3.96
CA GLN A 32 -13.60 -17.09 -3.67
C GLN A 32 -13.77 -18.17 -4.76
N PHE A 33 -14.75 -18.01 -5.65
CA PHE A 33 -15.04 -18.92 -6.77
C PHE A 33 -14.46 -18.42 -8.10
N ASP A 34 -13.63 -17.37 -8.05
CA ASP A 34 -13.04 -16.68 -9.22
C ASP A 34 -14.08 -15.98 -10.11
N GLU A 35 -15.28 -15.73 -9.58
CA GLU A 35 -16.34 -14.98 -10.25
C GLU A 35 -16.19 -13.48 -10.00
N VAL A 36 -16.68 -12.67 -10.95
CA VAL A 36 -16.61 -11.21 -10.85
C VAL A 36 -17.67 -10.71 -9.87
N GLN A 37 -17.23 -10.09 -8.77
CA GLN A 37 -18.15 -9.50 -7.77
C GLN A 37 -18.83 -8.23 -8.28
N ASP A 38 -18.07 -7.40 -8.97
CA ASP A 38 -18.45 -6.05 -9.37
C ASP A 38 -18.04 -5.83 -10.83
N TRP A 39 -19.01 -5.46 -11.67
CA TRP A 39 -18.74 -5.15 -13.07
C TRP A 39 -17.95 -3.84 -13.20
N ILE A 40 -16.96 -3.83 -14.10
CA ILE A 40 -16.15 -2.65 -14.42
C ILE A 40 -16.25 -2.33 -15.91
N CYS A 41 -16.35 -1.05 -16.25
CA CYS A 41 -16.40 -0.60 -17.64
C CYS A 41 -15.01 -0.59 -18.29
N ASN A 42 -14.97 -0.57 -19.64
CA ASN A 42 -13.73 -0.50 -20.39
C ASN A 42 -12.94 0.79 -20.11
N ASP A 43 -13.62 1.90 -19.83
CA ASP A 43 -12.97 3.18 -19.53
C ASP A 43 -12.11 3.07 -18.25
N CYS A 44 -12.68 2.53 -17.18
CA CYS A 44 -11.96 2.29 -15.94
C CYS A 44 -10.86 1.22 -16.10
N ARG A 45 -11.06 0.23 -16.98
CA ARG A 45 -10.10 -0.85 -17.17
C ARG A 45 -8.86 -0.42 -17.97
N PHE A 46 -9.03 0.41 -18.99
CA PHE A 46 -7.99 0.69 -19.97
C PHE A 46 -7.53 2.15 -20.01
N HIS A 47 -8.40 3.12 -19.72
CA HIS A 47 -8.11 4.55 -19.88
C HIS A 47 -7.69 5.22 -18.55
N LYS A 48 -8.27 4.83 -17.41
CA LYS A 48 -7.92 5.38 -16.10
C LYS A 48 -6.67 4.71 -15.49
N LYS A 49 -5.48 5.02 -16.00
CA LYS A 49 -4.19 4.49 -15.49
C LYS A 49 -3.46 5.44 -14.53
N ASP A 50 -3.93 6.66 -14.36
CA ASP A 50 -3.33 7.61 -13.43
C ASP A 50 -3.75 7.30 -12.00
N LEU A 51 -2.78 7.24 -11.07
CA LEU A 51 -3.06 6.99 -9.64
C LEU A 51 -4.00 8.02 -9.02
N LYS A 52 -3.99 9.26 -9.50
CA LYS A 52 -4.84 10.35 -9.00
C LYS A 52 -6.33 10.08 -9.16
N LEU A 53 -6.72 9.20 -10.09
CA LEU A 53 -8.11 8.83 -10.35
C LEU A 53 -8.62 7.71 -9.44
N TRP A 54 -7.74 7.14 -8.60
CA TRP A 54 -8.03 5.97 -7.80
C TRP A 54 -7.76 6.23 -6.32
N THR A 55 -8.72 5.87 -5.49
CA THR A 55 -8.54 5.84 -4.04
C THR A 55 -8.13 4.43 -3.64
N VAL A 56 -6.91 4.28 -3.15
CA VAL A 56 -6.37 2.98 -2.71
C VAL A 56 -6.81 2.71 -1.28
N GLU A 57 -7.60 1.65 -1.09
CA GLU A 57 -8.06 1.21 0.24
C GLU A 57 -6.96 0.44 1.00
N GLY A 58 -6.13 -0.32 0.26
CA GLY A 58 -5.03 -1.07 0.84
C GLY A 58 -4.71 -2.38 0.10
N PRO A 59 -3.80 -3.20 0.66
CA PRO A 59 -3.58 -4.56 0.20
C PRO A 59 -4.88 -5.36 0.32
N ARG A 60 -5.20 -6.15 -0.70
CA ARG A 60 -6.37 -7.04 -0.60
C ARG A 60 -6.01 -8.19 0.34
N HIS A 61 -6.97 -8.62 1.14
CA HIS A 61 -6.84 -9.87 1.87
C HIS A 61 -6.68 -11.03 0.89
N ILE A 62 -5.62 -11.82 1.07
CA ILE A 62 -5.36 -13.03 0.32
C ILE A 62 -5.47 -14.18 1.31
N ASP A 63 -6.26 -15.19 0.94
CA ASP A 63 -6.45 -16.36 1.81
C ASP A 63 -5.10 -17.00 2.18
N ARG A 64 -4.94 -17.36 3.46
CA ARG A 64 -3.71 -17.98 4.01
C ARG A 64 -3.29 -19.28 3.33
N HIS A 65 -4.23 -19.98 2.68
CA HIS A 65 -3.98 -21.21 1.93
C HIS A 65 -3.67 -20.94 0.45
N SER A 66 -3.70 -19.69 0.00
CA SER A 66 -3.28 -19.32 -1.34
C SER A 66 -1.77 -19.47 -1.49
N VAL A 67 -1.30 -19.98 -2.64
CA VAL A 67 0.14 -19.96 -2.97
C VAL A 67 0.66 -18.52 -3.05
N ILE A 68 -0.20 -17.55 -3.34
CA ILE A 68 0.15 -16.13 -3.42
C ILE A 68 0.53 -15.56 -2.04
N SER A 69 -0.06 -16.08 -0.95
CA SER A 69 0.26 -15.62 0.41
C SER A 69 1.54 -16.24 0.98
N LEU A 70 2.20 -17.15 0.25
CA LEU A 70 3.44 -17.75 0.71
C LEU A 70 4.49 -16.65 0.95
N ASN A 71 5.06 -16.61 2.17
CA ASN A 71 5.98 -15.58 2.65
C ASN A 71 5.42 -14.15 2.75
N HIS A 72 4.11 -13.94 2.57
CA HIS A 72 3.45 -12.64 2.69
C HIS A 72 2.47 -12.67 3.87
N TYR A 73 3.00 -12.52 5.08
CA TYR A 73 2.21 -12.56 6.31
C TYR A 73 1.57 -11.21 6.62
N GLU A 74 0.26 -11.22 6.90
CA GLU A 74 -0.44 -10.05 7.43
C GLU A 74 0.07 -9.76 8.85
N LYS A 75 0.63 -8.57 9.05
CA LYS A 75 1.07 -8.12 10.37
C LYS A 75 -0.12 -7.45 11.08
N PRO A 76 -0.42 -7.80 12.34
CA PRO A 76 -1.40 -7.04 13.11
C PRO A 76 -0.97 -5.58 13.24
N GLU A 77 -1.95 -4.67 13.17
CA GLU A 77 -1.74 -3.21 13.18
C GLU A 77 -1.01 -2.71 14.45
N ASN A 78 -1.10 -3.48 15.54
CA ASN A 78 -0.42 -3.20 16.82
C ASN A 78 0.85 -4.04 17.05
N MET A 79 1.52 -4.51 16.00
CA MET A 79 2.80 -5.19 16.17
C MET A 79 3.88 -4.16 16.56
N ILE A 80 4.14 -4.01 17.86
CA ILE A 80 5.29 -3.26 18.35
C ILE A 80 6.56 -3.95 17.81
N SER A 81 7.30 -3.29 16.92
CA SER A 81 8.63 -3.74 16.53
C SER A 81 9.56 -3.52 17.71
N MET A 82 9.59 -4.46 18.66
CA MET A 82 10.57 -4.44 19.73
C MET A 82 11.95 -4.71 19.12
N LEU A 83 12.67 -3.64 18.76
CA LEU A 83 14.11 -3.72 18.61
C LEU A 83 14.69 -3.78 20.02
N ASN A 84 14.64 -4.95 20.65
CA ASN A 84 15.32 -5.20 21.91
C ASN A 84 16.82 -5.34 21.61
N ASN A 85 17.50 -4.23 21.37
CA ASN A 85 18.96 -4.22 21.36
C ASN A 85 19.45 -3.91 22.80
N PRO A 86 19.92 -4.93 23.55
CA PRO A 86 20.39 -4.74 24.92
C PRO A 86 21.65 -3.87 25.01
N ASP A 87 22.33 -3.63 23.89
CA ASP A 87 23.56 -2.82 23.83
C ASP A 87 23.32 -1.37 23.34
N ALA A 88 22.06 -0.96 23.13
CA ALA A 88 21.75 0.41 22.75
C ALA A 88 22.04 1.35 23.93
N LYS A 89 23.18 2.04 23.91
CA LYS A 89 23.46 3.15 24.81
C LYS A 89 22.46 4.27 24.55
N GLU A 90 21.87 4.81 25.62
CA GLU A 90 21.13 6.07 25.56
C GLU A 90 22.03 7.15 24.94
N LEU A 91 21.49 7.89 23.97
CA LEU A 91 22.19 9.00 23.35
C LEU A 91 22.48 10.04 24.44
N SER A 92 23.72 10.52 24.49
CA SER A 92 24.02 11.63 25.39
C SER A 92 23.23 12.87 24.92
N PRO A 93 22.88 13.82 25.82
CA PRO A 93 22.17 15.03 25.42
C PRO A 93 22.85 15.81 24.28
N LYS A 94 24.18 15.69 24.18
CA LYS A 94 24.99 16.31 23.12
C LYS A 94 24.81 15.64 21.75
N ASP A 95 24.65 14.31 21.75
CA ASP A 95 24.49 13.53 20.52
C ASP A 95 23.07 13.67 19.97
N GLU A 96 22.06 13.82 20.85
CA GLU A 96 20.71 14.20 20.43
C GLU A 96 20.65 15.59 19.79
N GLU A 97 21.38 16.57 20.33
CA GLU A 97 21.39 17.91 19.76
C GLU A 97 22.06 17.92 18.38
N LYS A 98 23.06 17.04 18.17
CA LYS A 98 23.75 16.88 16.89
C LYS A 98 22.89 16.16 15.85
N SER A 99 22.07 15.18 16.25
CA SER A 99 21.12 14.52 15.36
C SER A 99 19.98 15.44 14.94
N ARG A 100 19.44 16.25 15.88
CA ARG A 100 18.44 17.29 15.59
C ARG A 100 18.97 18.31 14.58
N LYS A 101 20.17 18.85 14.80
CA LYS A 101 20.82 19.80 13.86
C LYS A 101 21.07 19.18 12.48
N GLY A 102 21.45 17.91 12.41
CA GLY A 102 21.64 17.21 11.13
C GLY A 102 20.35 16.97 10.34
N ILE A 103 19.21 16.82 11.02
CA ILE A 103 17.89 16.74 10.37
C ILE A 103 17.47 18.12 9.85
N ASP A 104 17.67 19.17 10.64
CA ASP A 104 17.31 20.54 10.28
C ASP A 104 18.14 21.05 9.08
N GLU A 105 19.45 20.75 9.05
CA GLU A 105 20.32 21.10 7.91
C GLU A 105 19.96 20.34 6.63
N ASN A 106 19.53 19.08 6.75
CA ASN A 106 19.14 18.27 5.61
C ASN A 106 17.72 18.62 5.09
N PHE A 107 16.86 19.17 5.96
CA PHE A 107 15.57 19.76 5.59
C PHE A 107 15.74 21.14 4.92
N LEU A 108 16.74 21.92 5.32
CA LEU A 108 17.05 23.22 4.71
C LEU A 108 17.78 23.11 3.35
N LEU A 109 18.35 21.95 3.05
CA LEU A 109 19.01 21.61 1.78
C LEU A 109 18.08 20.92 0.76
N MET A 110 16.80 20.71 1.09
CA MET A 110 15.72 20.32 0.18
C MET A 110 14.83 21.51 -0.18
#